data_AF-A0A2E0XXF6-F1
#
_entry.id   AF-A0A2E0XXF6-F1
#
_cell.length_a   1.000
_cell.length_b   1.000
_cell.length_c   1.000
_cell.angle_alpha   90.00
_cell.angle_beta   90.00
_cell.angle_gamma   90.00
#
_symmetry.space_group_name_H-M   'P 1'
#
loop_
_entity.id
_entity.type
_entity.pdbx_description
1 polymer ?
#
loop_
_entity_poly.entity_id
_entity_poly.type
_entity_poly.pdbx_seq_one_letter_code
_entity_poly.pdbx_strand_id
1 'polypeptide(L)'
;MLKGKLTWSWSPPRPPWLVVGAVSTSAILVLGGFLIMMALTHNTRFEQLGFMIFLVLVMIVLAGMIHVLRRNIIRLRLEVVESGLKWIQLNDGTIRRLNWESITRFQSSALRRHGRICGHVFRIWTTHSRMPLVITEDSEDDERYERFRMFDSQLCELLRNRGIPSR
;
A
#
# COMPACT_ATOMS: atom_id res chain seq x y z
N MET A 1 -13.98 -27.29 10.92
CA MET A 1 -14.91 -26.15 10.75
C MET A 1 -14.22 -24.89 11.27
N LEU A 2 -13.53 -24.11 10.43
CA LEU A 2 -12.98 -22.81 10.82
C LEU A 2 -14.04 -21.75 10.56
N LYS A 3 -14.97 -21.58 11.51
CA LYS A 3 -15.93 -20.46 11.56
C LYS A 3 -15.22 -19.21 12.06
N GLY A 4 -14.34 -18.69 11.22
CA GLY A 4 -13.72 -17.39 11.33
C GLY A 4 -13.21 -17.06 9.96
N LYS A 5 -13.84 -16.11 9.26
CA LYS A 5 -13.33 -15.66 7.95
C LYS A 5 -11.97 -15.05 8.21
N LEU A 6 -10.90 -15.84 8.03
CA LEU A 6 -9.53 -15.35 8.13
C LEU A 6 -9.35 -14.34 7.00
N THR A 7 -9.37 -13.06 7.37
CA THR A 7 -9.24 -11.95 6.43
C THR A 7 -8.11 -11.04 6.84
N TRP A 8 -7.24 -10.73 5.89
CA TRP A 8 -6.22 -9.70 6.06
C TRP A 8 -6.38 -8.63 5.02
N SER A 9 -6.40 -7.37 5.45
CA SER A 9 -6.31 -6.21 4.56
C SER A 9 -4.96 -5.54 4.75
N TRP A 10 -4.12 -5.65 3.75
CA TRP A 10 -2.85 -4.97 3.67
C TRP A 10 -3.00 -3.67 2.90
N SER A 11 -2.44 -2.58 3.41
CA SER A 11 -2.16 -1.36 2.64
C SER A 11 -0.68 -1.05 2.77
N PRO A 12 0.02 -0.64 1.70
CA PRO A 12 1.43 -0.27 1.83
C PRO A 12 1.60 0.78 2.93
N PRO A 13 2.71 0.75 3.68
CA PRO A 13 3.00 1.74 4.71
C PRO A 13 2.83 3.14 4.12
N ARG A 14 2.17 4.03 4.89
CA ARG A 14 1.93 5.41 4.46
C ARG A 14 3.29 6.02 4.14
N PRO A 15 3.59 6.34 2.88
CA PRO A 15 4.93 6.79 2.54
C PRO A 15 5.23 8.11 3.25
N PRO A 16 6.52 8.42 3.54
CA PRO A 16 6.93 9.74 4.03
C PRO A 16 6.48 10.89 3.11
N TRP A 17 6.16 10.58 1.84
CA TRP A 17 5.55 11.50 0.88
C TRP A 17 4.20 12.08 1.33
N LEU A 18 3.49 11.48 2.28
CA LEU A 18 2.25 12.05 2.83
C LEU A 18 2.56 13.30 3.67
N VAL A 19 3.66 13.29 4.41
CA VAL A 19 4.16 14.45 5.16
C VAL A 19 4.70 15.49 4.19
N VAL A 20 5.49 15.08 3.20
CA VAL A 20 5.99 15.99 2.14
C VAL A 20 4.82 16.59 1.37
N GLY A 21 3.79 15.80 1.06
CA GLY A 21 2.54 16.22 0.43
C GLY A 21 1.83 17.26 1.27
N ALA A 22 1.60 17.00 2.56
CA ALA A 22 0.94 17.94 3.47
C ALA A 22 1.70 19.27 3.60
N VAL A 23 3.02 19.21 3.77
CA VAL A 23 3.89 20.41 3.87
C VAL A 23 3.90 21.19 2.56
N SER A 24 4.03 20.51 1.41
CA SER A 24 4.03 21.16 0.09
C SER A 24 2.68 21.78 -0.25
N THR A 25 1.55 21.12 0.04
CA THR A 25 0.21 21.74 -0.12
C THR A 25 0.04 22.96 0.78
N SER A 26 0.56 22.92 2.01
CA SER A 26 0.47 24.07 2.93
C SER A 26 1.27 25.27 2.42
N ALA A 27 2.50 25.03 1.95
CA ALA A 27 3.34 26.07 1.36
C ALA A 27 2.74 26.66 0.07
N ILE A 28 2.14 25.82 -0.77
CA ILE A 28 1.42 26.24 -1.98
C ILE A 28 0.22 27.13 -1.63
N LEU A 29 -0.57 26.77 -0.62
CA LEU A 29 -1.73 27.57 -0.23
C LEU A 29 -1.31 28.95 0.31
N VAL A 30 -0.26 29.01 1.12
CA VAL A 30 0.26 30.27 1.67
C VAL A 30 0.83 31.16 0.57
N LEU A 31 1.69 30.61 -0.30
CA LEU A 31 2.31 31.38 -1.38
C LEU A 31 1.29 31.80 -2.44
N GLY A 32 0.36 30.91 -2.79
CA GLY A 32 -0.72 31.19 -3.73
C GLY A 32 -1.66 32.27 -3.22
N GLY A 33 -2.04 32.21 -1.94
CA GLY A 33 -2.86 33.26 -1.30
C GLY A 33 -2.18 34.63 -1.33
N PHE A 34 -0.86 34.67 -1.05
CA PHE A 34 -0.08 35.90 -1.12
C PHE A 34 0.00 36.48 -2.54
N LEU A 35 0.23 35.62 -3.56
CA LEU A 35 0.28 36.04 -4.96
C LEU A 35 -1.07 36.53 -5.49
N ILE A 36 -2.18 35.90 -5.06
CA ILE A 36 -3.54 36.37 -5.38
C ILE A 36 -3.77 37.75 -4.76
N MET A 37 -3.40 37.93 -3.50
CA MET A 37 -3.56 39.22 -2.81
C MET A 37 -2.74 40.32 -3.48
N MET A 38 -1.49 40.05 -3.86
CA MET A 38 -0.62 40.99 -4.60
C MET A 38 -1.19 41.31 -5.99
N ALA A 39 -1.60 40.30 -6.77
CA ALA A 39 -2.15 40.53 -8.10
C ALA A 39 -3.47 41.33 -8.08
N LEU A 40 -4.25 41.24 -7.00
CA LEU A 40 -5.46 42.04 -6.79
C LEU A 40 -5.15 43.49 -6.39
N THR A 41 -4.03 43.75 -5.70
CA THR A 41 -3.64 45.09 -5.25
C THR A 41 -2.74 45.83 -6.24
N HIS A 42 -1.88 45.11 -6.96
CA HIS A 42 -0.91 45.64 -7.90
C HIS A 42 -1.09 44.97 -9.27
N ASN A 43 -1.68 45.70 -10.21
CA ASN A 43 -1.99 45.20 -11.56
C ASN A 43 -0.78 45.28 -12.49
N THR A 44 0.38 44.76 -12.08
CA THR A 44 1.60 44.78 -12.89
C THR A 44 1.68 43.52 -13.75
N ARG A 45 2.17 43.66 -15.00
CA ARG A 45 2.35 42.52 -15.92
C ARG A 45 3.27 41.43 -15.36
N PHE A 46 4.22 41.81 -14.49
CA PHE A 46 5.13 40.89 -13.83
C PHE A 46 4.42 40.02 -12.78
N GLU A 47 3.48 40.58 -12.04
CA GLU A 47 2.69 39.82 -11.05
C GLU A 47 1.71 38.85 -11.72
N GLN A 48 1.10 39.25 -12.84
CA GLN A 48 0.26 38.37 -13.65
C GLN A 48 1.07 37.19 -14.23
N LEU A 49 2.29 37.44 -14.71
CA LEU A 49 3.21 36.39 -15.18
C LEU A 49 3.63 35.45 -14.03
N GLY A 50 3.96 36.01 -12.87
CA GLY A 50 4.30 35.24 -11.67
C GLY A 50 3.16 34.33 -11.22
N PHE A 51 1.92 34.84 -11.25
CA PHE A 51 0.72 34.05 -10.96
C PHE A 51 0.51 32.92 -11.97
N MET A 52 0.66 33.17 -13.28
CA MET A 52 0.55 32.12 -14.30
C MET A 52 1.58 31.01 -14.11
N ILE A 53 2.86 31.35 -13.86
CA ILE A 53 3.92 30.36 -13.63
C ILE A 53 3.64 29.55 -12.37
N PHE A 54 3.18 30.22 -11.30
CA PHE A 54 2.80 29.55 -10.06
C PHE A 54 1.65 28.54 -10.29
N LEU A 55 0.64 28.91 -11.09
CA LEU A 55 -0.49 28.03 -11.40
C LEU A 55 -0.03 26.76 -12.16
N VAL A 56 0.89 26.91 -13.10
CA VAL A 56 1.51 25.75 -13.81
C VAL A 56 2.28 24.86 -12.83
N LEU A 57 3.04 25.44 -11.90
CA LEU A 57 3.79 24.68 -10.90
C LEU A 57 2.86 23.90 -9.97
N VAL A 58 1.75 24.52 -9.53
CA VAL A 58 0.70 23.87 -8.74
C VAL A 58 0.09 22.68 -9.48
N MET A 59 -0.20 22.82 -10.78
CA MET A 59 -0.72 21.73 -11.62
C MET A 59 0.26 20.55 -11.73
N ILE A 60 1.56 20.81 -11.86
CA ILE A 60 2.60 19.77 -11.89
C ILE A 60 2.66 19.02 -10.55
N VAL A 61 2.65 19.75 -9.43
CA VAL A 61 2.66 19.15 -8.09
C VAL A 61 1.41 18.30 -7.86
N LEU A 62 0.22 18.81 -8.22
CA LEU A 62 -1.04 18.06 -8.15
C LEU A 62 -1.02 16.78 -8.99
N ALA A 63 -0.54 16.87 -10.24
CA ALA A 63 -0.40 15.70 -11.11
C ALA A 63 0.56 14.65 -10.51
N GLY A 64 1.68 15.11 -9.94
CA GLY A 64 2.63 14.26 -9.21
C GLY A 64 1.99 13.61 -7.98
N MET A 65 1.27 14.38 -7.16
CA MET A 65 0.56 13.87 -6.00
C MET A 65 -0.49 12.83 -6.38
N ILE A 66 -1.30 13.07 -7.41
CA ILE A 66 -2.32 12.12 -7.89
C ILE A 66 -1.65 10.84 -8.39
N HIS A 67 -0.58 10.95 -9.16
CA HIS A 67 0.16 9.80 -9.67
C HIS A 67 0.75 8.94 -8.52
N VAL A 68 1.32 9.59 -7.50
CA VAL A 68 1.86 8.93 -6.31
C VAL A 68 0.74 8.30 -5.46
N LEU A 69 -0.39 9.00 -5.28
CA LEU A 69 -1.53 8.47 -4.53
C LEU A 69 -2.05 7.20 -5.20
N ARG A 70 -2.22 7.21 -6.52
CA ARG A 70 -2.70 6.07 -7.32
C ARG A 70 -1.75 4.86 -7.23
N ARG A 71 -0.44 5.09 -7.15
CA ARG A 71 0.58 4.03 -7.02
C ARG A 71 0.60 3.38 -5.64
N ASN A 72 0.19 4.11 -4.60
CA ASN A 72 0.26 3.65 -3.20
C ASN A 72 -1.06 3.12 -2.63
N ILE A 73 -2.15 3.04 -3.39
CA ILE A 73 -3.42 2.44 -2.94
C ILE A 73 -3.45 0.93 -3.21
N ILE A 74 -2.32 0.22 -3.22
CA ILE A 74 -2.37 -1.25 -3.35
C ILE A 74 -2.94 -1.83 -2.05
N ARG A 75 -4.27 -1.80 -1.89
CA ARG A 75 -4.93 -2.49 -0.79
C ARG A 75 -5.16 -3.93 -1.24
N LEU A 76 -4.45 -4.86 -0.63
CA LEU A 76 -4.63 -6.29 -0.88
C LEU A 76 -5.51 -6.83 0.24
N ARG A 77 -6.66 -7.43 -0.12
CA ARG A 77 -7.49 -8.14 0.83
C ARG A 77 -7.39 -9.64 0.56
N LEU A 78 -6.79 -10.40 1.47
CA LEU A 78 -6.78 -11.85 1.43
C LEU A 78 -7.96 -12.36 2.26
N GLU A 79 -8.79 -13.23 1.68
CA GLU A 79 -9.89 -13.92 2.35
C GLU A 79 -9.74 -15.42 2.14
N VAL A 80 -9.77 -16.20 3.22
CA VAL A 80 -9.89 -17.66 3.11
C VAL A 80 -11.33 -18.02 2.76
N VAL A 81 -11.50 -18.81 1.69
CA VAL A 81 -12.78 -19.32 1.21
C VAL A 81 -12.71 -20.85 1.19
N GLU A 82 -13.84 -21.55 1.22
CA GLU A 82 -13.87 -23.02 1.25
C GLU A 82 -13.02 -23.66 0.15
N SER A 83 -13.08 -23.10 -1.07
CA SER A 83 -12.38 -23.57 -2.26
C SER A 83 -10.92 -23.10 -2.39
N GLY A 84 -10.45 -22.17 -1.55
CA GLY A 84 -9.12 -21.58 -1.77
C GLY A 84 -8.81 -20.29 -0.99
N LEU A 85 -7.83 -19.56 -1.50
CA LEU A 85 -7.54 -18.18 -1.10
C LEU A 85 -8.09 -17.22 -2.15
N LYS A 86 -8.92 -16.27 -1.72
CA LYS A 86 -9.35 -15.16 -2.55
C LYS A 86 -8.47 -13.97 -2.20
N TRP A 87 -7.72 -13.45 -3.17
CA TRP A 87 -7.09 -12.15 -3.00
C TRP A 87 -7.81 -11.12 -3.86
N ILE A 88 -8.10 -9.96 -3.27
CA ILE A 88 -8.72 -8.84 -3.94
C ILE A 88 -7.67 -7.75 -4.02
N GLN A 89 -7.27 -7.41 -5.24
CA GLN A 89 -6.46 -6.22 -5.48
C GLN A 89 -7.45 -5.06 -5.62
N LEU A 90 -7.56 -4.25 -4.58
CA LEU A 90 -8.58 -3.18 -4.51
C LEU A 90 -8.29 -2.00 -5.45
N ASN A 91 -7.16 -2.02 -6.17
CA ASN A 91 -6.72 -0.95 -7.07
C ASN A 91 -7.42 -0.96 -8.43
N ASP A 92 -7.74 -2.15 -8.93
CA ASP A 92 -8.37 -2.37 -10.25
C ASP A 92 -9.69 -3.15 -10.13
N GLY A 93 -10.11 -3.45 -8.89
CA GLY A 93 -11.28 -4.30 -8.62
C GLY A 93 -11.06 -5.75 -9.06
N THR A 94 -9.83 -6.14 -9.42
CA THR A 94 -9.58 -7.51 -9.86
C THR A 94 -9.63 -8.44 -8.66
N ILE A 95 -10.60 -9.35 -8.72
CA ILE A 95 -10.73 -10.45 -7.80
C ILE A 95 -10.04 -11.63 -8.46
N ARG A 96 -8.97 -12.12 -7.84
CA ARG A 96 -8.36 -13.39 -8.26
C ARG A 96 -8.56 -14.42 -7.17
N ARG A 97 -8.80 -15.66 -7.60
CA ARG A 97 -8.95 -16.81 -6.71
C ARG A 97 -7.78 -17.74 -6.97
N LEU A 98 -7.10 -18.11 -5.90
CA LEU A 98 -6.20 -19.25 -5.88
C LEU A 98 -6.94 -20.43 -5.29
N ASN A 99 -7.09 -21.48 -6.08
CA ASN A 99 -7.53 -22.76 -5.55
C ASN A 99 -6.41 -23.37 -4.71
N TRP A 100 -6.74 -24.17 -3.69
CA TRP A 100 -5.73 -24.86 -2.87
C TRP A 100 -4.75 -25.67 -3.73
N GLU A 101 -5.27 -26.36 -4.75
CA GLU A 101 -4.50 -27.16 -5.71
C GLU A 101 -3.50 -26.35 -6.54
N SER A 102 -3.76 -25.05 -6.70
CA SER A 102 -2.85 -24.16 -7.43
C SER A 102 -1.67 -23.71 -6.58
N ILE A 103 -1.71 -23.89 -5.25
CA ILE A 103 -0.66 -23.46 -4.33
C ILE A 103 0.35 -24.58 -4.19
N THR A 104 1.60 -24.30 -4.54
CA THR A 104 2.66 -25.32 -4.54
C THR A 104 3.48 -25.32 -3.26
N ARG A 105 3.69 -24.14 -2.66
CA ARG A 105 4.46 -23.96 -1.42
C ARG A 105 4.23 -22.58 -0.85
N PHE A 106 4.55 -22.42 0.43
CA PHE A 106 4.56 -21.13 1.09
C PHE A 106 5.83 -20.93 1.93
N GLN A 107 6.14 -19.68 2.26
CA GLN A 107 7.23 -19.29 3.15
C GLN A 107 6.76 -18.12 4.02
N SER A 108 6.99 -18.24 5.31
CA SER A 108 6.77 -17.19 6.30
C SER A 108 8.13 -16.87 6.94
N SER A 109 8.52 -15.60 6.94
CA SER A 109 9.83 -15.18 7.46
C SER A 109 9.80 -13.75 8.00
N ALA A 110 10.48 -13.53 9.13
CA ALA A 110 10.73 -12.18 9.63
C ALA A 110 11.64 -11.39 8.68
N LEU A 111 11.24 -10.17 8.35
CA LEU A 111 12.11 -9.22 7.67
C LEU A 111 13.10 -8.66 8.69
N ARG A 112 14.40 -8.72 8.39
CA ARG A 112 15.44 -8.16 9.25
C ARG A 112 16.22 -7.10 8.51
N ARG A 113 16.42 -5.94 9.15
CA ARG A 113 17.30 -4.87 8.69
C ARG A 113 18.29 -4.57 9.82
N HIS A 114 19.59 -4.65 9.53
CA HIS A 114 20.67 -4.49 10.52
C HIS A 114 20.51 -5.36 11.78
N GLY A 115 20.09 -6.62 11.61
CA GLY A 115 19.92 -7.56 12.72
C GLY A 115 18.65 -7.39 13.56
N ARG A 116 17.88 -6.32 13.36
CA ARG A 116 16.59 -6.09 14.02
C ARG A 116 15.45 -6.55 13.12
N ILE A 117 14.40 -7.11 13.73
CA ILE A 117 13.16 -7.42 13.03
C ILE A 117 12.50 -6.09 12.69
N CYS A 118 12.25 -5.86 11.40
CA CYS A 118 11.66 -4.65 10.86
C CYS A 118 10.39 -4.96 10.05
N GLY A 119 9.76 -6.10 10.33
CA GLY A 119 8.59 -6.55 9.59
C GLY A 119 8.56 -8.05 9.37
N HIS A 120 7.62 -8.47 8.55
CA HIS A 120 7.36 -9.87 8.27
C HIS A 120 6.94 -10.06 6.80
N VAL A 121 7.46 -11.09 6.16
CA VAL A 121 7.21 -11.39 4.75
C VAL A 121 6.60 -12.76 4.63
N PHE A 122 5.43 -12.80 4.01
CA PHE A 122 4.74 -14.01 3.61
C PHE A 122 4.79 -14.17 2.10
N ARG A 123 5.19 -15.35 1.62
CA ARG A 123 5.32 -15.68 0.20
C ARG A 123 4.51 -16.92 -0.14
N ILE A 124 3.73 -16.85 -1.22
CA ILE A 124 2.96 -17.98 -1.76
C ILE A 124 3.38 -18.21 -3.21
N TRP A 125 3.79 -19.44 -3.53
CA TRP A 125 4.04 -19.85 -4.91
C TRP A 125 2.84 -20.59 -5.46
N THR A 126 2.61 -20.40 -6.75
CA THR A 126 1.48 -20.98 -7.46
C THR A 126 1.98 -21.75 -8.67
N THR A 127 1.20 -22.70 -9.16
CA THR A 127 1.52 -23.45 -10.39
C THR A 127 1.52 -22.57 -11.64
N HIS A 128 0.80 -21.45 -11.62
CA HIS A 128 0.55 -20.61 -12.79
C HIS A 128 1.51 -19.41 -12.89
N SER A 129 2.17 -19.04 -11.78
CA SER A 129 3.07 -17.88 -11.73
C SER A 129 4.46 -18.27 -11.26
N ARG A 130 5.48 -17.85 -12.03
CA ARG A 130 6.89 -17.97 -11.63
C ARG A 130 7.25 -17.05 -10.46
N MET A 131 6.51 -15.95 -10.30
CA MET A 131 6.71 -15.02 -9.19
C MET A 131 5.77 -15.36 -8.03
N PRO A 132 6.28 -15.42 -6.79
CA PRO A 132 5.42 -15.61 -5.63
C PRO A 132 4.55 -14.37 -5.40
N LEU A 133 3.34 -14.59 -4.88
CA LEU A 133 2.62 -13.53 -4.20
C LEU A 133 3.40 -13.19 -2.93
N VAL A 134 3.79 -11.93 -2.76
CA VAL A 134 4.53 -11.45 -1.59
C VAL A 134 3.65 -10.49 -0.82
N ILE A 135 3.44 -10.77 0.46
CA ILE A 135 2.78 -9.88 1.41
C ILE A 135 3.83 -9.49 2.45
N THR A 136 4.11 -8.19 2.56
CA THR A 136 5.12 -7.66 3.49
C THR A 136 4.46 -6.69 4.43
N GLU A 137 4.48 -6.97 5.73
CA GLU A 137 4.02 -6.02 6.76
C GLU A 137 5.21 -5.44 7.51
N ASP A 138 5.19 -4.13 7.73
CA ASP A 138 6.23 -3.42 8.46
C ASP A 138 5.95 -3.48 9.97
N SER A 139 7.00 -3.45 10.80
CA SER A 139 6.85 -3.49 12.26
C SER A 139 6.75 -2.12 12.91
N GLU A 140 6.69 -1.02 12.14
CA GLU A 140 6.56 0.35 12.69
C GLU A 140 5.20 0.62 13.37
N ASP A 141 4.18 -0.19 13.08
CA ASP A 141 2.85 -0.13 13.69
C ASP A 141 2.61 -1.41 14.50
N ASP A 142 2.90 -1.37 15.81
CA ASP A 142 2.89 -2.53 16.70
C ASP A 142 1.54 -3.28 16.71
N GLU A 143 0.42 -2.55 16.75
CA GLU A 143 -0.92 -3.14 16.76
C GLU A 143 -1.23 -3.85 15.43
N ARG A 144 -0.85 -3.23 14.32
CA ARG A 144 -1.02 -3.83 12.99
C ARG A 144 -0.10 -5.02 12.79
N TYR A 145 1.14 -4.94 13.27
CA TYR A 145 2.12 -6.01 13.21
C TYR A 145 1.67 -7.24 14.01
N GLU A 146 1.14 -7.06 15.23
CA GLU A 146 0.60 -8.17 16.02
C GLU A 146 -0.59 -8.85 15.34
N ARG A 147 -1.52 -8.07 14.75
CA ARG A 147 -2.63 -8.62 13.98
C ARG A 147 -2.14 -9.41 12.76
N PHE A 148 -1.12 -8.92 12.07
CA PHE A 148 -0.52 -9.66 10.96
C PHE A 148 0.13 -10.95 11.43
N ARG A 149 0.83 -10.93 12.56
CA ARG A 149 1.48 -12.12 13.13
C ARG A 149 0.46 -13.21 13.51
N MET A 150 -0.67 -12.83 14.11
CA MET A 150 -1.77 -13.75 14.39
C MET A 150 -2.34 -14.34 13.09
N PHE A 151 -2.58 -13.49 12.09
CA PHE A 151 -3.05 -13.91 10.77
C PHE A 151 -2.07 -14.86 10.07
N ASP A 152 -0.78 -14.55 10.07
CA ASP A 152 0.29 -15.35 9.46
C ASP A 152 0.36 -16.74 10.11
N SER A 153 0.31 -16.81 11.44
CA SER A 153 0.29 -18.08 12.17
C SER A 153 -0.90 -18.95 11.78
N GLN A 154 -2.10 -18.36 11.76
CA GLN A 154 -3.34 -19.07 11.42
C GLN A 154 -3.34 -19.53 9.95
N LEU A 155 -2.82 -18.70 9.04
CA LEU A 155 -2.69 -19.04 7.62
C LEU A 155 -1.68 -20.16 7.40
N CYS A 156 -0.52 -20.09 8.06
CA CYS A 156 0.51 -21.14 8.01
C CYS A 156 -0.04 -22.49 8.50
N GLU A 157 -0.75 -22.49 9.62
CA GLU A 157 -1.38 -23.69 10.16
C GLU A 157 -2.42 -24.27 9.18
N LEU A 158 -3.25 -23.41 8.59
CA LEU A 158 -4.24 -23.81 7.59
C LEU A 158 -3.58 -24.43 6.35
N LEU A 159 -2.50 -23.84 5.84
CA LEU A 159 -1.77 -24.36 4.68
C LEU A 159 -1.11 -25.71 4.99
N ARG A 160 -0.52 -25.87 6.18
CA ARG A 160 0.05 -27.15 6.64
C ARG A 160 -1.03 -28.22 6.77
N ASN A 161 -2.19 -27.89 7.34
CA ASN A 161 -3.33 -28.82 7.47
C ASN A 161 -3.88 -29.25 6.10
N ARG A 162 -3.64 -28.47 5.05
CA ARG A 162 -3.99 -28.80 3.65
C ARG A 162 -2.89 -29.56 2.92
N GLY A 163 -1.78 -29.91 3.58
CA GLY A 163 -0.66 -30.64 3.00
C GLY A 163 0.28 -29.80 2.14
N ILE A 164 0.17 -28.47 2.19
CA ILE A 164 1.04 -27.59 1.41
C ILE A 164 2.38 -27.44 2.15
N PRO A 165 3.53 -27.69 1.47
CA PRO A 165 4.83 -27.63 2.13
C PRO A 165 5.26 -26.20 2.46
N SER A 166 5.82 -26.04 3.67
CA SER A 166 6.53 -24.85 4.13
C SER A 166 7.98 -24.90 3.65
N ARG A 167 8.51 -23.78 3.17
CA ARG A 167 9.92 -23.63 2.78
C ARG A 167 10.65 -22.60 3.64
#